data_AF-A0A532DC96-F1
#
_entry.id   AF-A0A532DC96-F1
#
_cell.length_a   1.000
_cell.length_b   1.000
_cell.length_c   1.000
_cell.angle_alpha   90.00
_cell.angle_beta   90.00
_cell.angle_gamma   90.00
#
_symmetry.space_group_name_H-M   'P 1'
#
loop_
_entity.id
_entity.type
_entity.pdbx_description
1 polymer ?
#
loop_
_entity_poly.entity_id
_entity_poly.type
_entity_poly.pdbx_seq_one_letter_code
_entity_poly.pdbx_strand_id
1 'polypeptide(L)'
;MTRLDGAFRSAMDDDFNTAEAIAAFQRLRNEVNRLLGSGLSTSACREAREAFRSYGRVVGLFQLPATAWEYKELQFRISRQAAGLGEAPAGLSDHDIDDQVSARNDARRRKDFARADEIRKALAAQGITIEDRPDGTSRWKK
;
A
#
# COMPACT_ATOMS: atom_id res chain seq x y z
N MET A 1 5.04 -2.61 -22.54
CA MET A 1 4.82 -1.43 -21.66
C MET A 1 4.86 -0.09 -22.40
N THR A 2 5.45 -0.03 -23.60
CA THR A 2 5.60 1.17 -24.46
C THR A 2 4.32 1.94 -24.78
N ARG A 3 3.17 1.25 -24.97
CA ARG A 3 1.88 1.91 -25.26
C ARG A 3 1.34 2.72 -24.08
N LEU A 4 1.59 2.26 -22.84
CA LEU A 4 1.18 2.99 -21.64
C LEU A 4 2.07 4.22 -21.42
N ASP A 5 3.35 4.13 -21.81
CA ASP A 5 4.31 5.24 -21.77
C ASP A 5 3.84 6.40 -22.64
N GLY A 6 3.31 6.11 -23.84
CA GLY A 6 2.70 7.11 -24.71
C GLY A 6 1.48 7.80 -24.07
N ALA A 7 0.60 7.04 -23.42
CA ALA A 7 -0.60 7.60 -22.79
C ALA A 7 -0.26 8.55 -21.62
N PHE A 8 0.76 8.22 -20.82
CA PHE A 8 1.23 9.11 -19.76
C PHE A 8 1.84 10.39 -20.32
N ARG A 9 2.68 10.28 -21.36
CA ARG A 9 3.31 11.46 -21.98
C ARG A 9 2.29 12.39 -22.61
N SER A 10 1.35 11.86 -23.40
CA SER A 10 0.29 12.67 -24.00
C SER A 10 -0.54 13.42 -22.95
N ALA A 11 -0.81 12.80 -21.80
CA ALA A 11 -1.50 13.47 -20.70
C ALA A 11 -0.66 14.60 -20.07
N MET A 12 0.65 14.42 -19.94
CA MET A 12 1.53 15.47 -19.40
C MET A 12 1.79 16.60 -20.41
N ASP A 13 1.79 16.29 -21.71
CA ASP A 13 1.91 17.26 -22.80
C ASP A 13 0.62 18.09 -22.97
N ASP A 14 -0.53 17.55 -22.55
CA ASP A 14 -1.83 18.25 -22.49
C ASP A 14 -1.96 19.02 -21.17
N ASP A 15 -1.43 20.26 -21.13
CA ASP A 15 -1.55 21.20 -20.00
C ASP A 15 -1.29 20.57 -18.60
N PHE A 16 -0.31 19.66 -18.52
CA PHE A 16 0.01 18.90 -17.31
C PHE A 16 -1.22 18.22 -16.67
N ASN A 17 -2.06 17.57 -17.49
CA ASN A 17 -3.27 16.89 -17.06
C ASN A 17 -2.98 15.69 -16.14
N THR A 18 -2.83 15.98 -14.85
CA THR A 18 -2.51 14.98 -13.82
C THR A 18 -3.60 13.94 -13.63
N ALA A 19 -4.86 14.25 -13.94
CA ALA A 19 -5.97 13.29 -13.85
C ALA A 19 -5.78 12.15 -14.85
N GLU A 20 -5.48 12.47 -16.11
CA GLU A 20 -5.18 11.46 -17.13
C GLU A 20 -3.85 10.74 -16.87
N ALA A 21 -2.84 11.46 -16.37
CA ALA A 21 -1.56 10.87 -15.98
C ALA A 21 -1.76 9.82 -14.86
N ILE A 22 -2.60 10.10 -13.85
CA ILE A 22 -2.99 9.14 -12.80
C ILE A 22 -3.76 7.96 -13.40
N ALA A 23 -4.63 8.18 -14.38
CA ALA A 23 -5.31 7.09 -15.09
C ALA A 23 -4.31 6.18 -15.84
N ALA A 24 -3.21 6.73 -16.37
CA ALA A 24 -2.12 5.94 -16.94
C ALA A 24 -1.40 5.09 -15.88
N PHE A 25 -1.13 5.63 -14.68
CA PHE A 25 -0.61 4.85 -13.55
C PHE A 25 -1.53 3.69 -13.17
N GLN A 26 -2.85 3.91 -13.11
CA GLN A 26 -3.81 2.85 -12.77
C GLN A 26 -3.82 1.73 -13.81
N ARG A 27 -3.71 2.08 -15.10
CA ARG A 27 -3.58 1.10 -16.18
C ARG A 27 -2.29 0.28 -16.07
N LEU A 28 -1.16 0.93 -15.79
CA LEU A 28 0.12 0.26 -15.54
C LEU A 28 0.03 -0.70 -14.34
N ARG A 29 -0.55 -0.25 -13.23
CA ARG A 29 -0.80 -1.09 -12.04
C ARG A 29 -1.61 -2.33 -12.37
N ASN A 30 -2.70 -2.19 -13.11
CA ASN A 30 -3.58 -3.31 -13.43
C ASN A 30 -2.86 -4.35 -14.29
N GLU A 31 -2.05 -3.92 -15.27
CA GLU A 31 -1.27 -4.83 -16.09
C GLU A 31 -0.21 -5.57 -15.26
N VAL A 32 0.51 -4.87 -14.38
CA VAL A 32 1.48 -5.51 -13.48
C VAL A 32 0.80 -6.51 -12.54
N ASN A 33 -0.37 -6.18 -11.98
CA ASN A 33 -1.14 -7.11 -11.13
C ASN A 33 -1.60 -8.36 -11.90
N ARG A 34 -2.01 -8.20 -13.16
CA ARG A 34 -2.37 -9.32 -14.03
C ARG A 34 -1.19 -10.26 -14.23
N LEU A 35 0.00 -9.71 -14.48
CA LEU A 35 1.23 -10.50 -14.66
C LEU A 35 1.71 -11.14 -13.35
N LEU A 36 1.55 -10.45 -12.21
CA LEU A 36 1.84 -11.01 -10.88
C LEU A 36 1.01 -12.27 -10.61
N GLY A 37 -0.26 -12.28 -11.05
CA GLY A 37 -1.14 -13.45 -10.92
C GLY A 37 -0.65 -14.70 -11.65
N SER A 38 0.12 -14.54 -12.73
CA SER A 38 0.74 -15.64 -13.50
C SER A 38 2.17 -15.99 -13.06
N GLY A 39 2.74 -15.25 -12.11
CA GLY A 39 4.16 -15.33 -11.75
C GLY A 39 5.03 -14.51 -12.71
N LEU A 40 5.72 -13.50 -12.17
CA LEU A 40 6.64 -12.65 -12.94
C LEU A 40 8.08 -13.17 -12.80
N SER A 41 8.83 -13.15 -13.90
CA SER A 41 10.28 -13.31 -13.86
C SER A 41 10.95 -12.09 -13.19
N THR A 42 12.17 -12.28 -12.69
CA THR A 42 12.98 -11.18 -12.12
C THR A 42 13.18 -10.02 -13.10
N SER A 43 13.32 -10.31 -14.40
CA SER A 43 13.45 -9.29 -15.44
C SER A 43 12.16 -8.49 -15.63
N ALA A 44 11.01 -9.16 -15.65
CA ALA A 44 9.72 -8.50 -15.81
C ALA A 44 9.33 -7.67 -14.57
N CYS A 45 9.68 -8.13 -13.36
CA CYS A 45 9.58 -7.31 -12.14
C CYS A 45 10.43 -6.03 -12.21
N ARG A 46 11.64 -6.12 -12.77
CA ARG A 46 12.52 -4.96 -12.95
C ARG A 46 11.93 -3.97 -13.96
N GLU A 47 11.43 -4.46 -15.09
CA GLU A 47 10.79 -3.63 -16.13
C GLU A 47 9.55 -2.91 -15.57
N ALA A 48 8.68 -3.65 -14.85
CA ALA A 48 7.53 -3.10 -14.15
C ALA A 48 7.91 -1.95 -13.20
N ARG A 49 8.92 -2.19 -12.36
CA ARG A 49 9.43 -1.19 -11.42
C ARG A 49 9.99 0.03 -12.14
N GLU A 50 10.74 -0.16 -13.23
CA GLU A 50 11.33 0.92 -13.99
C GLU A 50 10.27 1.81 -14.66
N ALA A 51 9.21 1.24 -15.20
CA ALA A 51 8.10 2.02 -15.75
C ALA A 51 7.39 2.87 -14.70
N PHE A 52 7.10 2.31 -13.51
CA PHE A 52 6.53 3.08 -12.40
C PHE A 52 7.43 4.24 -11.97
N ARG A 53 8.75 4.00 -11.91
CA ARG A 53 9.72 5.05 -11.57
C ARG A 53 9.85 6.11 -12.66
N SER A 54 9.70 5.74 -13.93
CA SER A 54 9.71 6.67 -15.06
C SER A 54 8.59 7.69 -14.94
N TYR A 55 7.34 7.24 -14.78
CA TYR A 55 6.20 8.14 -14.60
C TYR A 55 6.34 8.92 -13.29
N GLY A 56 6.70 8.21 -12.22
CA GLY A 56 6.88 8.78 -10.90
C GLY A 56 7.93 9.90 -10.84
N ARG A 57 8.96 9.86 -11.71
CA ARG A 57 9.99 10.91 -11.77
C ARG A 57 9.40 12.26 -12.15
N VAL A 58 8.39 12.28 -13.02
CA VAL A 58 7.75 13.52 -13.49
C VAL A 58 6.87 14.12 -12.40
N VAL A 59 6.13 13.29 -11.66
CA VAL A 59 5.16 13.75 -10.64
C VAL A 59 5.67 13.67 -9.19
N GLY A 60 6.94 13.32 -8.98
CA GLY A 60 7.55 13.21 -7.65
C GLY A 60 7.14 11.98 -6.83
N LEU A 61 6.68 10.89 -7.46
CA LEU A 61 6.21 9.67 -6.81
C LEU A 61 7.14 8.45 -7.06
N PHE A 62 7.03 7.43 -6.20
CA PHE A 62 7.65 6.10 -6.37
C PHE A 62 9.19 6.07 -6.48
N GLN A 63 9.89 7.07 -5.95
CA GLN A 63 11.36 7.12 -6.02
C GLN A 63 12.07 6.48 -4.83
N LEU A 64 11.37 6.31 -3.71
CA LEU A 64 11.90 5.66 -2.52
C LEU A 64 11.95 4.14 -2.71
N PRO A 65 12.97 3.46 -2.16
CA PRO A 65 12.90 2.03 -1.93
C PRO A 65 11.63 1.67 -1.16
N ALA A 66 10.99 0.55 -1.49
CA ALA A 66 9.79 0.10 -0.78
C ALA A 66 10.02 -0.08 0.73
N THR A 67 11.24 -0.44 1.14
CA THR A 67 11.65 -0.58 2.55
C THR A 67 11.88 0.76 3.26
N ALA A 68 11.99 1.86 2.52
CA ALA A 68 12.20 3.20 3.06
C ALA A 68 10.94 4.08 2.94
N TRP A 69 9.89 3.58 2.30
CA TRP A 69 8.61 4.25 2.27
C TRP A 69 7.80 3.84 3.50
N GLU A 70 7.45 4.84 4.30
CA GLU A 70 6.54 4.70 5.43
C GLU A 70 5.34 5.61 5.16
N TYR A 71 4.12 5.12 5.44
CA TYR A 71 2.93 5.97 5.43
C TYR A 71 3.05 6.98 6.56
N LYS A 72 3.60 8.15 6.24
CA LYS A 72 3.77 9.23 7.21
C LYS A 72 2.42 9.89 7.48
N GLU A 73 1.74 9.38 8.50
CA GLU A 73 0.69 10.07 9.28
C GLU A 73 1.05 11.53 9.66
N LEU A 74 2.34 11.87 9.54
CA LEU A 74 2.99 13.15 9.77
C LEU A 74 2.31 14.35 9.11
N GLN A 75 1.81 14.25 7.87
CA GLN A 75 1.13 15.40 7.22
C GLN A 75 -0.20 15.75 7.88
N PHE A 76 -0.91 14.75 8.40
CA PHE A 76 -2.15 14.95 9.14
C PHE A 76 -1.88 15.54 10.52
N ARG A 77 -0.83 15.07 11.20
CA ARG A 77 -0.40 15.60 12.51
C ARG A 77 0.06 17.07 12.43
N ILE A 78 0.86 17.44 11.44
CA ILE A 78 1.32 18.83 11.25
C ILE A 78 0.13 19.75 11.02
N SER A 79 -0.81 19.34 10.16
CA SER A 79 -2.03 20.11 9.87
C SER A 79 -2.92 20.27 11.11
N ARG A 80 -3.06 19.22 11.94
CA ARG A 80 -3.83 19.29 13.20
C ARG A 80 -3.19 20.18 14.24
N GLN A 81 -1.86 20.07 14.41
CA GLN A 81 -1.11 20.91 15.33
C GLN A 81 -1.15 22.38 14.90
N ALA A 82 -1.02 22.67 13.61
CA ALA A 82 -1.20 24.02 13.05
C ALA A 82 -2.64 24.53 13.22
N ALA A 83 -3.63 23.65 13.21
CA ALA A 83 -5.05 23.96 13.42
C ALA A 83 -5.48 24.00 14.90
N GLY A 84 -4.57 23.81 15.87
CA GLY A 84 -4.90 23.79 17.30
C GLY A 84 -5.78 22.61 17.73
N LEU A 85 -5.98 21.62 16.86
CA LEU A 85 -6.64 20.36 17.20
C LEU A 85 -5.57 19.51 17.87
N GLY A 86 -5.74 19.18 19.17
CA GLY A 86 -4.78 18.42 19.99
C GLY A 86 -4.31 17.12 19.34
N GLU A 87 -3.39 16.37 19.96
CA GLU A 87 -2.83 15.16 19.37
C GLU A 87 -3.93 14.21 18.84
N ALA A 88 -3.73 13.70 17.63
CA ALA A 88 -4.58 12.60 17.16
C ALA A 88 -4.39 11.43 18.13
N PRO A 89 -5.46 10.70 18.50
CA PRO A 89 -5.28 9.46 19.24
C PRO A 89 -4.28 8.63 18.45
N ALA A 90 -3.15 8.30 19.06
CA ALA A 90 -2.14 7.49 18.43
C ALA A 90 -2.81 6.17 18.03
N GLY A 91 -3.03 5.97 16.74
CA GLY A 91 -3.39 4.65 16.23
C GLY A 91 -2.29 3.66 16.60
N LEU A 92 -2.61 2.35 16.57
CA LEU A 92 -1.61 1.33 16.85
C LEU A 92 -0.36 1.55 15.99
N SER A 93 0.81 1.46 16.64
CA SER A 93 2.06 1.42 15.90
C SER A 93 2.10 0.16 15.03
N ASP A 94 2.88 0.18 13.96
CA ASP A 94 3.02 -0.98 13.08
C ASP A 94 3.50 -2.22 13.87
N HIS A 95 4.37 -2.02 14.86
CA HIS A 95 4.82 -3.05 15.79
C HIS A 95 3.68 -3.63 16.64
N ASP A 96 2.82 -2.78 17.21
CA ASP A 96 1.67 -3.26 18.02
C ASP A 96 0.67 -4.06 17.17
N ILE A 97 0.51 -3.67 15.91
CA ILE A 97 -0.34 -4.40 14.96
C ILE A 97 0.29 -5.76 14.63
N ASP A 98 1.59 -5.79 14.34
CA ASP A 98 2.32 -7.03 14.08
C ASP A 98 2.22 -8.01 15.26
N ASP A 99 2.36 -7.51 16.50
CA ASP A 99 2.21 -8.32 17.72
C ASP A 99 0.79 -8.90 17.86
N GLN A 100 -0.24 -8.08 17.61
CA GLN A 100 -1.63 -8.56 17.66
C GLN A 100 -1.93 -9.56 16.54
N VAL A 101 -1.41 -9.35 15.33
CA VAL A 101 -1.55 -10.29 14.21
C VAL A 101 -0.83 -11.61 14.53
N SER A 102 0.35 -11.55 15.15
CA SER A 102 1.06 -12.72 15.64
C SER A 102 0.24 -13.49 16.68
N ALA A 103 -0.28 -12.80 17.70
CA ALA A 103 -1.14 -13.41 18.73
C ALA A 103 -2.41 -14.06 18.16
N ARG A 104 -3.03 -13.44 17.15
CA ARG A 104 -4.15 -14.03 16.39
C ARG A 104 -3.73 -15.31 15.67
N ASN A 105 -2.59 -15.28 14.99
CA ASN A 105 -2.09 -16.42 14.23
C ASN A 105 -1.78 -17.59 15.18
N ASP A 106 -1.24 -17.31 16.37
CA ASP A 106 -1.01 -18.28 17.43
C ASP A 106 -2.32 -18.89 17.94
N ALA A 107 -3.35 -18.08 18.18
CA ALA A 107 -4.68 -18.55 18.57
C ALA A 107 -5.28 -19.48 17.50
N ARG A 108 -5.16 -19.12 16.21
CA ARG A 108 -5.59 -20.00 15.10
C ARG A 108 -4.83 -21.32 15.07
N ARG A 109 -3.50 -21.30 15.26
CA ARG A 109 -2.69 -22.54 15.31
C ARG A 109 -3.10 -23.45 16.45
N ARG A 110 -3.51 -22.88 17.59
CA ARG A 110 -4.06 -23.60 18.75
C ARG A 110 -5.54 -23.96 18.63
N LYS A 111 -6.19 -23.66 17.49
CA LYS A 111 -7.63 -23.83 17.24
C LYS A 111 -8.54 -23.03 18.19
N ASP A 112 -8.02 -21.97 18.80
CA ASP A 112 -8.80 -21.00 19.57
C ASP A 112 -9.37 -19.93 18.62
N PHE A 113 -10.45 -20.31 17.94
CA PHE A 113 -11.08 -19.44 16.95
C PHE A 113 -11.82 -18.26 17.57
N ALA A 114 -12.30 -18.39 18.81
CA ALA A 114 -12.96 -17.30 19.53
C ALA A 114 -11.95 -16.17 19.80
N ARG A 115 -10.78 -16.51 20.36
CA ARG A 115 -9.73 -15.52 20.62
C ARG A 115 -9.20 -14.88 19.34
N ALA A 116 -9.04 -15.66 18.27
CA ALA A 116 -8.62 -15.13 16.98
C ALA A 116 -9.64 -14.13 16.39
N ASP A 117 -10.94 -14.37 16.58
CA ASP A 117 -11.99 -13.46 16.12
C ASP A 117 -12.09 -12.19 16.96
N GLU A 118 -11.88 -12.27 18.28
CA GLU A 118 -11.78 -11.10 19.17
C GLU A 118 -10.66 -10.16 18.72
N ILE A 119 -9.45 -10.68 18.50
CA ILE A 119 -8.30 -9.88 18.08
C ILE A 119 -8.58 -9.24 16.71
N ARG A 120 -9.18 -9.99 15.78
CA ARG A 120 -9.58 -9.47 14.46
C ARG A 120 -10.57 -8.31 14.59
N LYS A 121 -11.57 -8.41 15.48
CA LYS A 121 -12.55 -7.35 15.73
C LYS A 121 -11.89 -6.12 16.37
N ALA A 122 -10.99 -6.33 17.33
CA ALA A 122 -10.26 -5.23 17.98
C ALA A 122 -9.37 -4.46 16.99
N LEU A 123 -8.68 -5.17 16.09
CA LEU A 123 -7.91 -4.57 15.01
C LEU A 123 -8.81 -3.83 14.01
N ALA A 124 -9.92 -4.44 13.59
CA ALA A 124 -10.89 -3.81 12.69
C ALA A 124 -11.52 -2.53 13.27
N ALA A 125 -11.81 -2.51 14.58
CA ALA A 125 -12.32 -1.33 15.27
C ALA A 125 -11.33 -0.15 15.25
N GLN A 126 -10.05 -0.43 15.03
CA GLN A 126 -8.96 0.54 14.91
C GLN A 126 -8.58 0.81 13.45
N GLY A 127 -9.42 0.41 12.50
CA GLY A 127 -9.20 0.60 11.06
C GLY A 127 -8.27 -0.43 10.42
N ILE A 128 -7.77 -1.40 11.17
CA ILE A 128 -6.82 -2.39 10.66
C ILE A 128 -7.56 -3.58 10.04
N THR A 129 -7.37 -3.79 8.74
CA THR A 129 -7.94 -4.94 8.02
C THR A 129 -6.89 -6.04 7.86
N ILE A 130 -7.21 -7.27 8.29
CA ILE A 130 -6.35 -8.44 8.12
C ILE A 130 -6.77 -9.22 6.87
N GLU A 131 -5.81 -9.48 5.99
CA GLU A 131 -5.93 -10.33 4.80
C GLU A 131 -5.16 -11.63 5.03
N ASP A 132 -5.90 -12.73 5.15
CA ASP A 132 -5.31 -14.07 5.17
C ASP A 132 -5.03 -14.54 3.76
N ARG A 133 -3.88 -15.19 3.58
CA ARG A 133 -3.47 -15.75 2.29
C ARG A 133 -3.50 -17.27 2.31
N PRO A 134 -3.70 -17.91 1.13
CA PRO A 134 -3.67 -19.37 1.01
C PRO A 134 -2.34 -20.01 1.43
N ASP A 135 -1.24 -19.25 1.38
CA ASP A 135 0.09 -19.67 1.84
C ASP A 135 0.22 -19.73 3.39
N GLY A 136 -0.84 -19.40 4.11
CA GLY A 136 -0.87 -19.39 5.57
C GLY A 136 -0.32 -18.11 6.21
N THR A 137 0.11 -17.13 5.41
CA THR A 137 0.54 -15.82 5.91
C THR A 137 -0.65 -14.88 6.07
N SER A 138 -0.60 -14.00 7.07
CA SER A 138 -1.54 -12.89 7.22
C SER A 138 -0.83 -11.58 6.95
N ARG A 139 -1.46 -10.69 6.20
CA ARG A 139 -1.04 -9.30 6.04
C ARG A 139 -2.09 -8.38 6.61
N TRP A 140 -1.69 -7.18 7.00
CA TRP A 140 -2.63 -6.17 7.48
C TRP A 140 -2.48 -4.86 6.69
N LYS A 141 -3.54 -4.07 6.68
CA LYS A 141 -3.63 -2.76 6.06
C LYS A 141 -4.27 -1.78 7.03
N LYS A 142 -3.72 -0.56 7.08
CA LYS A 142 -4.34 0.64 7.67
C LYS A 142 -5.27 1.30 6.66
#